data_AF-A0A8J7X6B0-F1
#
_entry.id   AF-A0A8J7X6B0-F1
#
_cell.length_a   1.000
_cell.length_b   1.000
_cell.length_c   1.000
_cell.angle_alpha   90.00
_cell.angle_beta   90.00
_cell.angle_gamma   90.00
#
_symmetry.space_group_name_H-M   'P 1'
#
loop_
_entity.id
_entity.type
_entity.pdbx_description
1 polymer ?
#
loop_
_entity_poly.entity_id
_entity_poly.type
_entity_poly.pdbx_seq_one_letter_code
_entity_poly.pdbx_strand_id
1 'polypeptide(L)' 'MPKASGLKIGRVVSEIGNEVVASFPDSDVPRDLGSASHLYGKRISLGSRKGRIFDVIGRVDSPYLVIKSGKK' A
#
# COMPACT_ATOMS: atom_id res chain seq x y z
N MET A 1 11.16 -11.78 -19.60
CA MET A 1 10.41 -10.55 -19.25
C MET A 1 10.05 -10.63 -17.77
N PRO A 2 10.45 -9.67 -16.91
CA PRO A 2 10.02 -9.71 -15.51
C PRO A 2 8.50 -9.49 -15.47
N LYS A 3 7.78 -10.48 -14.93
CA LYS A 3 6.35 -10.39 -14.63
C LYS A 3 6.14 -9.17 -13.74
N ALA A 4 5.28 -8.24 -14.14
CA ALA A 4 4.81 -7.18 -13.28
C ALA A 4 4.02 -7.81 -12.11
N SER A 5 4.71 -8.18 -11.04
CA SER A 5 4.10 -8.54 -9.77
C SER A 5 3.54 -7.25 -9.16
N GLY A 6 2.25 -6.99 -9.42
CA GLY A 6 1.53 -5.96 -8.67
C GLY A 6 1.71 -6.24 -7.17
N LEU A 7 2.06 -5.21 -6.40
CA LEU A 7 2.19 -5.34 -4.95
C LEU A 7 0.88 -5.91 -4.41
N LYS A 8 0.95 -7.06 -3.74
CA LYS A 8 -0.22 -7.62 -3.06
C LYS A 8 -0.52 -6.73 -1.86
N ILE A 9 -1.79 -6.40 -1.70
CA ILE A 9 -2.29 -5.63 -0.56
C ILE A 9 -3.06 -6.60 0.32
N GLY A 10 -2.99 -6.40 1.63
CA GLY A 10 -3.85 -7.12 2.57
C GLY A 10 -5.28 -6.59 2.52
N ARG A 11 -5.92 -6.59 3.68
CA ARG A 11 -7.33 -6.20 3.83
C ARG A 11 -7.46 -4.68 3.88
N VAL A 12 -8.49 -4.13 3.23
CA VAL A 12 -8.89 -2.72 3.45
C VAL A 12 -9.45 -2.59 4.86
N VAL A 13 -8.84 -1.70 5.64
CA VAL A 13 -9.19 -1.43 7.03
C VAL A 13 -10.10 -0.23 7.13
N SER A 14 -9.86 0.81 6.32
CA SER A 14 -10.65 2.04 6.33
C SER A 14 -10.62 2.76 4.99
N GLU A 15 -11.63 3.58 4.74
CA GLU A 15 -11.73 4.47 3.60
C GLU A 15 -12.11 5.88 4.08
N ILE A 16 -11.25 6.86 3.81
CA ILE A 16 -11.42 8.25 4.28
C ILE A 16 -11.26 9.17 3.07
N GLY A 17 -12.39 9.70 2.57
CA GLY A 17 -12.39 10.54 1.38
C GLY A 17 -11.79 9.84 0.15
N ASN A 18 -10.62 10.29 -0.31
CA ASN A 18 -9.90 9.74 -1.47
C ASN A 18 -8.75 8.79 -1.07
N GLU A 19 -8.64 8.47 0.22
CA GLU A 19 -7.57 7.67 0.80
C GLU A 19 -8.13 6.35 1.32
N VAL A 20 -7.40 5.27 1.06
CA VAL A 20 -7.74 3.91 1.48
C VAL A 20 -6.61 3.42 2.36
N VAL A 21 -6.94 3.01 3.58
CA VAL A 21 -5.99 2.41 4.52
C VAL A 21 -6.13 0.90 4.42
N ALA A 22 -5.05 0.20 4.13
CA ALA A 22 -5.03 -1.25 3.99
C ALA A 22 -3.89 -1.86 4.80
N SER A 23 -4.07 -3.10 5.27
CA SER A 23 -2.99 -3.85 5.89
C SER A 23 -2.00 -4.34 4.84
N PHE A 24 -0.77 -4.63 5.28
CA PHE A 24 0.13 -5.45 4.48
C PHE A 24 -0.37 -6.89 4.41
N PRO A 25 -0.02 -7.65 3.36
CA PRO A 25 -0.01 -9.10 3.43
C PRO A 25 1.02 -9.53 4.48
N ASP A 26 0.71 -10.55 5.29
CA ASP A 26 1.59 -11.03 6.38
C ASP A 26 3.02 -11.37 5.92
N SER A 27 3.21 -11.66 4.63
CA SER A 27 4.50 -12.03 4.04
C SER A 27 5.35 -10.87 3.51
N ASP A 28 4.83 -9.64 3.43
CA ASP A 28 5.48 -8.51 2.74
C ASP A 28 5.67 -7.26 3.62
N VAL A 29 5.62 -7.41 4.96
CA VAL A 29 5.82 -6.30 5.90
C VAL A 29 7.27 -5.79 5.85
N PRO A 30 7.51 -4.51 5.51
CA PRO A 30 8.85 -3.92 5.56
C PRO A 30 9.35 -3.88 7.01
N ARG A 31 10.56 -4.39 7.25
CA ARG A 31 11.17 -4.50 8.59
C ARG A 31 11.85 -3.22 9.06
N ASP A 32 12.13 -2.31 8.12
CA ASP A 32 12.84 -1.07 8.34
C ASP A 32 12.40 0.02 7.35
N LEU A 33 12.69 1.28 7.66
CA LEU A 33 12.35 2.43 6.83
C LEU A 33 12.97 2.39 5.43
N GLY A 34 14.17 1.84 5.29
CA GLY A 34 14.84 1.67 4.00
C GLY A 34 14.06 0.71 3.11
N SER A 35 13.59 -0.40 3.67
CA SER A 35 12.69 -1.33 2.98
C SER A 35 11.30 -0.73 2.70
N ALA A 36 10.78 0.15 3.55
CA ALA A 36 9.50 0.82 3.28
C ALA A 36 9.60 1.88 2.16
N SER A 37 10.77 2.51 1.98
CA SER A 37 10.96 3.60 1.01
C SER A 37 10.59 3.22 -0.43
N HIS A 38 10.82 1.96 -0.83
CA HIS A 38 10.52 1.48 -2.17
C HIS A 38 9.01 1.33 -2.44
N LEU A 39 8.17 1.40 -1.40
CA LEU A 39 6.72 1.24 -1.51
C LEU A 39 6.06 2.54 -1.95
N TYR A 40 6.61 3.68 -1.53
CA TYR A 40 6.07 4.99 -1.86
C TYR A 40 5.97 5.19 -3.38
N GLY A 41 4.81 5.67 -3.82
CA GLY A 41 4.53 5.89 -5.24
C GLY A 41 4.25 4.62 -6.06
N LYS A 42 4.42 3.41 -5.50
CA LYS A 42 4.03 2.18 -6.21
C LYS A 42 2.55 2.22 -6.55
N ARG A 43 2.23 1.87 -7.80
CA ARG A 43 0.86 1.75 -8.29
C ARG A 43 0.23 0.49 -7.73
N ILE A 44 -0.99 0.62 -7.24
CA ILE A 44 -1.75 -0.51 -6.75
C ILE A 44 -3.15 -0.50 -7.37
N SER A 45 -3.65 -1.71 -7.64
CA SER A 45 -5.01 -1.94 -8.09
C SER A 45 -5.74 -2.72 -7.00
N LEU A 46 -6.75 -2.10 -6.40
CA LEU A 46 -7.55 -2.64 -5.32
C LEU A 46 -8.98 -2.83 -5.86
N GLY A 47 -9.23 -4.01 -6.43
CA GLY A 47 -10.45 -4.28 -7.20
C GLY A 47 -10.59 -3.33 -8.39
N SER A 48 -11.67 -2.56 -8.43
CA SER A 48 -11.92 -1.54 -9.46
C SER A 48 -11.14 -0.23 -9.24
N ARG A 49 -10.51 -0.05 -8.07
CA ARG A 49 -9.84 1.19 -7.68
C ARG A 49 -8.36 1.14 -8.04
N LYS A 50 -7.84 2.23 -8.60
CA LYS A 50 -6.42 2.38 -8.92
C LYS A 50 -5.87 3.54 -8.11
N GLY A 51 -4.75 3.32 -7.45
CA GLY A 51 -4.12 4.33 -6.60
C GLY A 51 -2.62 4.17 -6.55
N ARG A 52 -1.99 4.99 -5.72
CA ARG A 52 -0.57 4.86 -5.36
C ARG A 52 -0.44 4.83 -3.85
N ILE A 53 0.55 4.08 -3.35
CA ILE A 53 0.94 4.22 -1.95
C ILE A 53 1.44 5.64 -1.74
N PHE A 54 0.72 6.36 -0.90
CA PHE A 54 1.02 7.71 -0.50
C PHE A 54 1.84 7.70 0.79
N ASP A 55 1.49 6.81 1.72
CA ASP A 55 2.17 6.71 3.00
C ASP A 55 2.16 5.31 3.61
N VAL A 56 3.02 5.10 4.60
CA VAL A 56 3.09 3.91 5.45
C VAL A 56 3.04 4.36 6.91
N ILE A 57 1.99 3.97 7.62
CA ILE A 57 1.71 4.44 8.98
C ILE A 57 1.56 3.28 9.96
N GLY A 58 1.50 3.59 11.26
CA GLY A 58 1.28 2.58 12.31
C GLY A 58 2.58 2.06 12.89
N ARG A 59 2.55 0.84 13.45
CA ARG A 59 3.71 0.25 14.11
C ARG A 59 4.62 -0.43 13.10
N VAL A 60 5.91 -0.54 13.42
CA VAL A 60 6.90 -1.17 12.52
C VAL A 60 6.64 -2.67 12.35
N ASP A 61 6.18 -3.35 13.41
CA ASP A 61 5.82 -4.77 13.39
C ASP A 61 4.48 -5.06 12.68
N SER A 62 3.59 -4.06 12.60
CA SER A 62 2.31 -4.17 11.90
C SER A 62 1.91 -2.83 11.28
N PRO A 63 2.54 -2.44 10.16
CA PRO A 63 2.25 -1.19 9.49
C PRO A 63 0.98 -1.28 8.63
N TYR A 64 0.49 -0.11 8.23
CA TYR A 64 -0.62 0.06 7.30
C TYR A 64 -0.17 0.87 6.09
N LEU A 65 -0.71 0.52 4.93
CA LEU A 65 -0.55 1.23 3.67
C LEU A 65 -1.65 2.27 3.53
N VAL A 66 -1.26 3.52 3.27
CA VAL A 66 -2.18 4.58 2.86
C VAL A 66 -2.11 4.70 1.34
N ILE A 67 -3.22 4.44 0.68
CA ILE A 67 -3.34 4.44 -0.78
C ILE A 67 -4.20 5.62 -1.19
N LYS A 68 -3.65 6.52 -1.99
CA LYS A 68 -4.39 7.66 -2.52
C LYS A 68 -4.84 7.37 -3.94
N SER A 69 -6.14 7.48 -4.18
CA SER A 69 -6.68 7.43 -5.54
C SER A 69 -6.30 8.72 -6.26
N GLY A 70 -5.64 8.61 -7.40
CA GLY A 70 -5.40 9.75 -8.28
C GLY A 70 -6.70 10.16 -8.95
N LYS A 71 -7.58 10.86 -8.25
CA LYS A 71 -8.56 11.71 -8.92
C LYS A 71 -7.80 12.94 -9.43
N LYS A 72 -7.93 13.18 -10.74
CA LYS A 72 -7.54 14.43 -11.38
C LYS A 72 -8.18 15.61 -10.66
#